data_AF-A0A0S2N096-F1
#
_entry.id   AF-A0A0S2N096-F1
#
_cell.length_a   1.000
_cell.length_b   1.000
_cell.length_c   1.000
_cell.angle_alpha   90.00
_cell.angle_beta   90.00
_cell.angle_gamma   90.00
#
_symmetry.space_group_name_H-M   'P 1'
#
loop_
_entity.id
_entity.type
_entity.pdbx_description
1 polymer ?
#
loop_
_entity_poly.entity_id
_entity_poly.type
_entity_poly.pdbx_seq_one_letter_code
_entity_poly.pdbx_strand_id
1 'polypeptide(L)'
;MQRTSAWALLLLAQIATAQQTVWGQCGGIGYSGPTSCVAGSSCSTQNSYYAQCLPGSGNGGGGAATTTTTAGQTTKTTMATTTTTSTKTSAGSGGSTTTAPPASNSGNPFKGYQPYVNPYYASEVQSLAIPSLAASLAPKASAVAKVPSFVWLDTAAKVPTMGTYLADIKAKNAAGANPPIAGIFVVYDLPDRDCAALASNGEYSIANGGVANYKKYIDSIRAQLLKYPDVHTILVIEPDSLANLVTNMNVAKCSGAHDAYLECTDYALKQLNLPNVAMYLDAGHAGWLGWPANIGPAADLFASVYKNAGSPAAVRGLATNVANYNAWSISTCPSYTQGDQNCDEKRYINALAPLLRANGFDAHFIMDTSRNGVQPTKQQAWGDWCNVIGTGFGTPFTTDTGDALQDAFIWVKPGGECDGTSDTSSPRYDAHCGYSDALKPAPEAGTWFQAYFEQLLVNANPSF
;
A
#
# COMPACT_ATOMS: atom_id res chain seq x y z
N MET A 1 -54.30 -76.57 -7.29
CA MET A 1 -53.66 -76.58 -8.63
C MET A 1 -53.02 -75.21 -8.87
N GLN A 2 -51.90 -75.22 -9.59
CA GLN A 2 -51.19 -74.10 -10.22
C GLN A 2 -50.20 -73.26 -9.39
N ARG A 3 -48.99 -73.27 -9.98
CA ARG A 3 -47.72 -72.62 -9.66
C ARG A 3 -47.83 -71.10 -9.70
N THR A 4 -47.03 -70.40 -8.90
CA THR A 4 -46.54 -69.06 -9.24
C THR A 4 -45.06 -68.92 -8.86
N SER A 5 -44.25 -68.67 -9.89
CA SER A 5 -42.83 -68.32 -9.83
C SER A 5 -42.68 -66.85 -9.39
N ALA A 6 -41.80 -66.56 -8.44
CA ALA A 6 -41.40 -65.20 -8.12
C ALA A 6 -40.03 -64.90 -8.75
N TRP A 7 -40.02 -63.88 -9.60
CA TRP A 7 -38.89 -63.36 -10.35
C TRP A 7 -37.95 -62.55 -9.44
N ALA A 8 -36.64 -62.72 -9.61
CA ALA A 8 -35.62 -61.86 -9.01
C ALA A 8 -35.50 -60.55 -9.82
N LEU A 9 -35.79 -59.40 -9.20
CA LEU A 9 -35.43 -58.08 -9.73
C LEU A 9 -34.00 -57.73 -9.30
N LEU A 10 -33.09 -57.59 -10.27
CA LEU A 10 -31.82 -56.89 -10.08
C LEU A 10 -32.09 -55.38 -9.95
N LEU A 11 -31.68 -54.76 -8.83
CA LEU A 11 -31.53 -53.31 -8.74
C LEU A 11 -30.21 -52.89 -9.41
N LEU A 12 -30.30 -52.15 -10.51
CA LEU A 12 -29.21 -51.34 -11.03
C LEU A 12 -29.08 -50.06 -10.18
N ALA A 13 -28.08 -49.99 -9.31
CA ALA A 13 -27.69 -48.74 -8.67
C ALA A 13 -26.99 -47.85 -9.70
N GLN A 14 -27.63 -46.77 -10.14
CA GLN A 14 -26.99 -45.76 -10.98
C GLN A 14 -26.04 -44.93 -10.11
N ILE A 15 -24.75 -44.95 -10.45
CA ILE A 15 -23.75 -44.07 -9.85
C ILE A 15 -24.00 -42.67 -10.42
N ALA A 16 -24.59 -41.78 -9.63
CA ALA A 16 -24.69 -40.38 -9.99
C ALA A 16 -23.29 -39.74 -9.89
N THR A 17 -22.66 -39.44 -11.03
CA THR A 17 -21.44 -38.64 -11.06
C THR A 17 -21.80 -37.20 -10.71
N ALA A 18 -21.36 -36.68 -9.57
CA ALA A 18 -21.53 -35.27 -9.23
C ALA A 18 -20.85 -34.42 -10.32
N GLN A 19 -21.61 -33.54 -10.98
CA GLN A 19 -21.09 -32.58 -11.95
C GLN A 19 -20.83 -31.24 -11.25
N GLN A 20 -19.82 -30.52 -11.70
CA GLN A 20 -19.42 -29.23 -11.16
C GLN A 20 -20.17 -28.10 -11.87
N THR A 21 -20.62 -27.09 -11.13
CA THR A 21 -21.30 -25.91 -11.69
C THR A 21 -20.39 -25.15 -12.64
N VAL A 22 -21.00 -24.37 -13.53
CA VAL A 22 -20.26 -23.37 -14.31
C VAL A 22 -19.47 -22.49 -13.34
N TRP A 23 -18.21 -22.21 -13.67
CA TRP A 23 -17.22 -21.50 -12.84
C TRP A 23 -16.71 -22.26 -11.60
N GLY A 24 -17.17 -23.48 -11.34
CA GLY A 24 -16.64 -24.33 -10.27
C GLY A 24 -15.26 -24.90 -10.60
N GLN A 25 -14.45 -25.16 -9.57
CA GLN A 25 -13.17 -25.86 -9.72
C GLN A 25 -13.41 -27.30 -10.20
N CYS A 26 -12.73 -27.73 -11.24
CA CYS A 26 -12.88 -29.06 -11.83
C CYS A 26 -11.55 -29.85 -11.91
N GLY A 27 -10.48 -29.31 -11.31
CA GLY A 27 -9.18 -29.97 -11.26
C GLY A 27 -8.12 -29.14 -10.57
N GLY A 28 -6.91 -29.71 -10.49
CA GLY A 28 -5.76 -29.14 -9.78
C GLY A 28 -5.12 -30.15 -8.83
N ILE A 29 -3.80 -30.02 -8.60
CA ILE A 29 -3.08 -30.82 -7.60
C ILE A 29 -3.74 -30.63 -6.23
N GLY A 30 -4.17 -31.75 -5.62
CA GLY A 30 -4.82 -31.77 -4.31
C GLY A 30 -6.34 -31.58 -4.32
N TYR A 31 -6.97 -31.35 -5.48
CA TYR A 31 -8.42 -31.23 -5.59
C TYR A 31 -9.11 -32.61 -5.58
N SER A 32 -10.07 -32.80 -4.67
CA SER A 32 -10.82 -34.06 -4.49
C SER A 32 -12.31 -33.95 -4.84
N GLY A 33 -12.74 -32.84 -5.45
CA GLY A 33 -14.14 -32.62 -5.82
C GLY A 33 -14.49 -33.08 -7.24
N PRO A 34 -15.70 -32.75 -7.72
CA PRO A 34 -16.17 -33.07 -9.07
C PRO A 34 -15.24 -32.57 -10.18
N THR A 35 -14.83 -33.44 -11.10
CA THR A 35 -13.96 -33.11 -12.24
C THR A 35 -14.70 -32.93 -13.56
N SER A 36 -15.96 -33.36 -13.62
CA SER A 36 -16.83 -33.21 -14.80
C SER A 36 -17.69 -31.96 -14.68
N CYS A 37 -17.65 -31.06 -15.65
CA CYS A 37 -18.49 -29.87 -15.68
C CYS A 37 -19.94 -30.18 -16.07
N VAL A 38 -20.88 -29.32 -15.67
CA VAL A 38 -22.25 -29.32 -16.20
C VAL A 38 -22.27 -29.09 -17.71
N ALA A 39 -23.33 -29.55 -18.37
CA ALA A 39 -23.50 -29.43 -19.81
C ALA A 39 -23.34 -27.97 -20.29
N GLY A 40 -22.62 -27.78 -21.40
CA GLY A 40 -22.31 -26.44 -21.95
C GLY A 40 -21.05 -25.79 -21.37
N SER A 41 -20.33 -26.47 -20.47
CA SER A 41 -19.04 -26.03 -19.93
C SER A 41 -17.96 -27.11 -20.05
N SER A 42 -16.70 -26.70 -20.12
CA SER A 42 -15.54 -27.59 -20.17
C SER A 42 -14.52 -27.22 -19.10
N CYS A 43 -13.82 -28.23 -18.57
CA CYS A 43 -12.80 -28.02 -17.55
C CYS A 43 -11.53 -27.48 -18.19
N SER A 44 -11.18 -26.22 -17.92
CA SER A 44 -9.99 -25.56 -18.44
C SER A 44 -8.94 -25.42 -17.34
N THR A 45 -7.72 -25.92 -17.60
CA THR A 45 -6.61 -25.84 -16.64
C THR A 45 -5.98 -24.45 -16.69
N GLN A 46 -6.01 -23.73 -15.57
CA GLN A 46 -5.41 -22.40 -15.46
C GLN A 46 -3.97 -22.50 -14.95
N ASN A 47 -3.72 -23.39 -13.99
CA ASN A 47 -2.39 -23.73 -13.51
C ASN A 47 -2.38 -25.14 -12.88
N SER A 48 -1.22 -25.61 -12.41
CA SER A 48 -1.06 -26.96 -11.86
C SER A 48 -1.94 -27.26 -10.64
N TYR A 49 -2.37 -26.25 -9.89
CA TYR A 49 -3.18 -26.40 -8.68
C TYR A 49 -4.66 -26.06 -8.92
N TYR A 50 -5.04 -25.57 -10.11
CA TYR A 50 -6.40 -25.10 -10.37
C TYR A 50 -6.83 -25.23 -11.83
N ALA A 51 -7.97 -25.90 -12.03
CA ALA A 51 -8.73 -25.94 -13.28
C ALA A 51 -10.20 -25.58 -13.00
N GLN A 52 -10.87 -24.92 -13.93
CA GLN A 52 -12.22 -24.37 -13.74
C GLN A 52 -13.15 -24.69 -14.91
N CYS A 53 -14.43 -24.91 -14.61
CA CYS A 53 -15.48 -25.08 -15.62
C CYS A 53 -15.80 -23.74 -16.29
N LEU A 54 -15.48 -23.59 -17.58
CA LEU A 54 -15.76 -22.38 -18.35
C LEU A 54 -16.88 -22.65 -19.38
N PRO A 55 -17.79 -21.69 -19.64
CA PRO A 55 -18.78 -21.80 -20.70
C PRO A 55 -18.10 -21.82 -22.09
N GLY A 56 -18.43 -22.79 -22.93
CA GLY A 56 -17.80 -22.90 -24.26
C GLY A 56 -18.54 -23.86 -25.18
N SER A 57 -19.09 -23.29 -26.26
CA SER A 57 -19.83 -23.94 -27.36
C SER A 57 -19.06 -25.10 -27.98
N GLY A 58 -19.71 -26.26 -28.09
CA GLY A 58 -19.12 -27.47 -28.66
C GLY A 58 -18.60 -27.26 -30.09
N ASN A 59 -17.38 -27.73 -30.33
CA ASN A 59 -17.06 -28.41 -31.57
C ASN A 59 -15.97 -29.46 -31.31
N GLY A 60 -16.22 -30.68 -31.79
CA GLY A 60 -15.41 -31.86 -31.51
C GLY A 60 -14.01 -31.85 -32.14
N GLY A 61 -13.11 -32.60 -31.51
CA GLY A 61 -11.78 -32.88 -32.04
C GLY A 61 -10.97 -33.69 -31.04
N GLY A 62 -11.09 -35.02 -31.12
CA GLY A 62 -10.32 -35.95 -30.29
C GLY A 62 -8.81 -35.83 -30.55
N GLY A 63 -8.04 -35.96 -29.47
CA GLY A 63 -6.58 -36.07 -29.51
C GLY A 63 -6.10 -36.68 -28.21
N ALA A 64 -5.93 -37.99 -28.19
CA ALA A 64 -5.30 -38.72 -27.09
C ALA A 64 -3.86 -38.23 -26.91
N ALA A 65 -3.51 -37.77 -25.70
CA ALA A 65 -2.14 -37.48 -25.33
C ALA A 65 -1.66 -38.54 -24.33
N THR A 66 -0.83 -39.42 -24.85
CA THR A 66 -0.12 -40.51 -24.18
C THR A 66 0.80 -39.96 -23.09
N THR A 67 0.70 -40.54 -21.89
CA THR A 67 1.64 -40.37 -20.78
C THR A 67 3.04 -40.89 -21.13
N THR A 68 4.05 -40.03 -21.03
CA THR A 68 5.46 -40.42 -20.92
C THR A 68 6.01 -39.91 -19.58
N THR A 69 6.07 -40.81 -18.62
CA THR A 69 6.86 -40.70 -17.38
C THR A 69 8.34 -40.88 -17.71
N THR A 70 9.18 -39.90 -17.38
CA THR A 70 10.64 -40.08 -17.34
C THR A 70 11.12 -39.85 -15.91
N ALA A 71 11.56 -40.94 -15.28
CA ALA A 71 12.25 -40.95 -14.00
C ALA A 71 13.68 -40.41 -14.16
N GLY A 72 14.04 -39.38 -13.38
CA GLY A 72 15.41 -38.90 -13.26
C GLY A 72 16.13 -39.62 -12.12
N GLN A 73 17.02 -40.55 -12.45
CA GLN A 73 17.91 -41.23 -11.51
C GLN A 73 19.14 -40.36 -11.21
N THR A 74 19.54 -40.42 -9.94
CA THR A 74 20.75 -39.92 -9.31
C THR A 74 22.06 -40.28 -10.01
N THR A 75 23.01 -39.35 -10.02
CA THR A 75 24.44 -39.70 -9.92
C THR A 75 25.19 -38.64 -9.10
N LYS A 76 25.82 -39.11 -8.02
CA LYS A 76 26.83 -38.39 -7.23
C LYS A 76 28.13 -38.39 -8.03
N THR A 77 28.77 -37.23 -8.16
CA THR A 77 30.17 -37.14 -8.56
C THR A 77 30.90 -36.19 -7.63
N THR A 78 31.76 -36.77 -6.80
CA THR A 78 32.77 -36.10 -5.99
C THR A 78 33.93 -35.68 -6.91
N MET A 79 34.48 -34.47 -6.77
CA MET A 79 35.94 -34.26 -6.80
C MET A 79 36.32 -32.84 -6.36
N ALA A 80 37.55 -32.77 -5.84
CA ALA A 80 38.09 -31.77 -4.95
C ALA A 80 38.87 -30.64 -5.66
N THR A 81 38.90 -29.49 -4.97
CA THR A 81 39.99 -28.51 -4.79
C THR A 81 40.95 -28.20 -5.94
N THR A 82 41.05 -26.92 -6.35
CA THR A 82 42.35 -26.19 -6.35
C THR A 82 42.14 -24.67 -6.31
N THR A 83 42.79 -24.04 -5.32
CA THR A 83 42.98 -22.60 -5.14
C THR A 83 44.09 -22.11 -6.06
N THR A 84 43.87 -21.03 -6.81
CA THR A 84 44.95 -20.26 -7.44
C THR A 84 44.75 -18.77 -7.20
N THR A 85 45.56 -18.28 -6.26
CA THR A 85 45.84 -16.87 -6.00
C THR A 85 46.62 -16.29 -7.17
N SER A 86 46.16 -15.17 -7.76
CA SER A 86 47.00 -14.35 -8.63
C SER A 86 46.92 -12.89 -8.23
N THR A 87 48.02 -12.42 -7.64
CA THR A 87 48.33 -11.02 -7.34
C THR A 87 48.62 -10.27 -8.64
N LYS A 88 47.90 -9.17 -8.88
CA LYS A 88 48.33 -8.11 -9.79
C LYS A 88 48.27 -6.76 -9.09
N THR A 89 49.45 -6.26 -8.71
CA THR A 89 49.75 -4.85 -8.49
C THR A 89 49.72 -4.10 -9.82
N SER A 90 48.94 -3.03 -9.88
CA SER A 90 49.19 -1.89 -10.78
C SER A 90 48.74 -0.61 -10.09
N ALA A 91 49.70 0.29 -9.88
CA ALA A 91 49.48 1.68 -9.51
C ALA A 91 48.92 2.45 -10.71
N GLY A 92 47.97 3.34 -10.46
CA GLY A 92 47.39 4.22 -11.47
C GLY A 92 46.57 5.33 -10.83
N SER A 93 47.13 6.53 -10.86
CA SER A 93 46.53 7.81 -10.46
C SER A 93 45.23 8.08 -11.23
N GLY A 94 44.18 8.52 -10.53
CA GLY A 94 42.90 8.91 -11.13
C GLY A 94 41.97 9.55 -10.10
N GLY A 95 41.48 10.75 -10.40
CA GLY A 95 40.71 11.59 -9.49
C GLY A 95 39.49 10.91 -8.90
N SER A 96 39.29 11.09 -7.59
CA SER A 96 38.13 10.60 -6.86
C SER A 96 36.93 11.49 -7.18
N THR A 97 36.16 11.13 -8.20
CA THR A 97 34.72 11.42 -8.20
C THR A 97 34.09 10.39 -7.28
N THR A 98 33.74 10.81 -6.06
CA THR A 98 32.96 10.00 -5.12
C THR A 98 31.55 9.82 -5.70
N THR A 99 31.37 8.79 -6.52
CA THR A 99 30.05 8.27 -6.85
C THR A 99 29.46 7.73 -5.56
N ALA A 100 28.28 8.22 -5.17
CA ALA A 100 27.52 7.67 -4.05
C ALA A 100 27.39 6.15 -4.22
N PRO A 101 27.53 5.35 -3.15
CA PRO A 101 27.33 3.90 -3.23
C PRO A 101 25.95 3.61 -3.84
N PRO A 102 25.81 2.56 -4.66
CA PRO A 102 24.48 2.08 -5.04
C PRO A 102 23.69 1.82 -3.75
N ALA A 103 22.46 2.35 -3.67
CA ALA A 103 21.58 2.09 -2.53
C ALA A 103 21.43 0.57 -2.37
N SER A 104 21.96 0.00 -1.28
CA SER A 104 21.80 -1.41 -1.00
C SER A 104 20.48 -1.60 -0.24
N ASN A 105 19.52 -2.27 -0.88
CA ASN A 105 18.16 -2.52 -0.38
C ASN A 105 18.07 -3.49 0.83
N SER A 106 19.12 -3.58 1.66
CA SER A 106 19.22 -4.56 2.74
C SER A 106 19.11 -3.95 4.15
N GLY A 107 18.64 -2.70 4.27
CA GLY A 107 18.47 -2.00 5.54
C GLY A 107 17.33 -0.98 5.51
N ASN A 108 17.16 -0.24 6.61
CA ASN A 108 16.17 0.84 6.68
C ASN A 108 16.47 1.91 5.59
N PRO A 109 15.54 2.14 4.63
CA PRO A 109 15.78 3.04 3.49
C PRO A 109 15.89 4.52 3.89
N PHE A 110 15.44 4.90 5.09
CA PHE A 110 15.59 6.27 5.60
C PHE A 110 16.94 6.50 6.29
N LYS A 111 17.64 5.43 6.71
CA LYS A 111 18.87 5.57 7.49
C LYS A 111 20.01 6.07 6.61
N GLY A 112 20.64 7.17 7.02
CA GLY A 112 21.72 7.81 6.26
C GLY A 112 21.23 8.71 5.13
N TYR A 113 19.92 9.02 5.08
CA TYR A 113 19.34 10.00 4.18
C TYR A 113 18.59 11.08 4.96
N GLN A 114 18.50 12.27 4.40
CA GLN A 114 17.47 13.24 4.77
C GLN A 114 16.33 13.18 3.75
N PRO A 115 15.06 13.14 4.14
CA PRO A 115 13.96 13.14 3.17
C PRO A 115 13.82 14.50 2.50
N TYR A 116 13.34 14.50 1.27
CA TYR A 116 13.13 15.72 0.50
C TYR A 116 12.05 16.60 1.14
N VAL A 117 12.33 17.90 1.25
CA VAL A 117 11.35 18.90 1.66
C VAL A 117 10.45 19.22 0.49
N ASN A 118 9.17 18.86 0.59
CA ASN A 118 8.15 19.09 -0.43
C ASN A 118 8.02 20.58 -0.79
N PRO A 119 8.46 21.00 -1.99
CA PRO A 119 8.41 22.41 -2.38
C PRO A 119 7.00 22.93 -2.60
N TYR A 120 6.06 22.05 -2.97
CA TYR A 120 4.64 22.43 -3.12
C TYR A 120 4.05 22.80 -1.76
N TYR A 121 4.17 21.92 -0.77
CA TYR A 121 3.68 22.20 0.58
C TYR A 121 4.38 23.41 1.21
N ALA A 122 5.70 23.53 1.03
CA ALA A 122 6.43 24.72 1.48
C ALA A 122 5.88 26.00 0.86
N SER A 123 5.47 25.96 -0.42
CA SER A 123 4.87 27.10 -1.12
C SER A 123 3.47 27.43 -0.59
N GLU A 124 2.66 26.44 -0.23
CA GLU A 124 1.35 26.69 0.39
C GLU A 124 1.50 27.36 1.75
N VAL A 125 2.40 26.86 2.60
CA VAL A 125 2.67 27.48 3.90
C VAL A 125 3.16 28.92 3.73
N GLN A 126 4.05 29.18 2.77
CA GLN A 126 4.60 30.52 2.54
C GLN A 126 3.62 31.50 1.92
N SER A 127 2.80 31.06 0.96
CA SER A 127 1.95 31.93 0.16
C SER A 127 0.50 32.02 0.65
N LEU A 128 0.00 30.98 1.32
CA LEU A 128 -1.37 30.91 1.81
C LEU A 128 -1.43 31.09 3.33
N ALA A 129 -0.55 30.41 4.07
CA ALA A 129 -0.60 30.40 5.53
C ALA A 129 -0.02 31.65 6.18
N ILE A 130 1.28 31.89 6.00
CA ILE A 130 2.01 32.97 6.67
C ILE A 130 1.34 34.35 6.50
N PRO A 131 0.81 34.73 5.32
CA PRO A 131 0.18 36.04 5.15
C PRO A 131 -1.09 36.25 5.98
N SER A 132 -1.77 35.18 6.40
CA SER A 132 -3.04 35.24 7.15
C SER A 132 -2.89 34.91 8.64
N LEU A 133 -1.71 34.44 9.07
CA LEU A 133 -1.44 34.10 10.47
C LEU A 133 -1.12 35.34 11.32
N ALA A 134 -1.37 35.21 12.63
CA ALA A 134 -0.81 36.13 13.60
C ALA A 134 0.73 36.17 13.49
N ALA A 135 1.33 37.36 13.61
CA ALA A 135 2.78 37.55 13.45
C ALA A 135 3.63 36.66 14.39
N SER A 136 3.10 36.30 15.56
CA SER A 136 3.75 35.39 16.52
C SER A 136 3.82 33.93 16.03
N LEU A 137 2.96 33.52 15.10
CA LEU A 137 2.92 32.16 14.54
C LEU A 137 3.73 32.02 13.24
N ALA A 138 4.05 33.14 12.56
CA ALA A 138 4.77 33.11 11.29
C ALA A 138 6.15 32.39 11.36
N PRO A 139 6.98 32.55 12.42
CA PRO A 139 8.22 31.79 12.55
C PRO A 139 7.99 30.28 12.65
N LYS A 140 6.94 29.86 13.39
CA LYS A 140 6.56 28.45 13.52
C LYS A 140 6.10 27.87 12.19
N ALA A 141 5.23 28.59 11.47
CA ALA A 141 4.81 28.19 10.13
C ALA A 141 6.00 28.08 9.17
N SER A 142 6.95 29.02 9.25
CA SER A 142 8.19 28.96 8.45
C SER A 142 9.07 27.75 8.80
N ALA A 143 9.02 27.25 10.04
CA ALA A 143 9.69 26.01 10.43
C ALA A 143 8.94 24.78 9.87
N VAL A 144 7.61 24.77 9.92
CA VAL A 144 6.77 23.72 9.30
C VAL A 144 7.05 23.58 7.80
N ALA A 145 7.23 24.69 7.07
CA ALA A 145 7.57 24.66 5.64
C ALA A 145 8.91 23.96 5.33
N LYS A 146 9.74 23.66 6.34
CA LYS A 146 11.02 22.94 6.21
C LYS A 146 10.93 21.48 6.66
N VAL A 147 9.79 21.05 7.21
CA VAL A 147 9.56 19.65 7.59
C VAL A 147 9.31 18.85 6.31
N PRO A 148 10.04 17.75 6.07
CA PRO A 148 9.77 16.92 4.91
C PRO A 148 8.42 16.21 5.06
N SER A 149 7.53 16.46 4.10
CA SER A 149 6.29 15.73 3.90
C SER A 149 6.30 15.03 2.54
N PHE A 150 5.54 13.95 2.40
CA PHE A 150 5.43 13.26 1.12
C PHE A 150 4.78 14.15 0.05
N VAL A 151 5.23 14.00 -1.20
CA VAL A 151 4.58 14.58 -2.37
C VAL A 151 3.55 13.59 -2.91
N TRP A 152 2.29 13.99 -2.97
CA TRP A 152 1.22 13.13 -3.48
C TRP A 152 1.13 13.21 -5.00
N LEU A 153 1.20 12.06 -5.66
CA LEU A 153 0.96 11.90 -7.10
C LEU A 153 -0.49 11.44 -7.30
N ASP A 154 -1.43 12.20 -6.76
CA ASP A 154 -2.86 11.89 -6.69
C ASP A 154 -3.64 12.12 -7.99
N THR A 155 -2.93 12.47 -9.07
CA THR A 155 -3.38 12.46 -10.48
C THR A 155 -2.16 12.25 -11.39
N ALA A 156 -2.35 11.75 -12.60
CA ALA A 156 -1.28 11.62 -13.58
C ALA A 156 -0.66 12.95 -14.01
N ALA A 157 -1.42 14.05 -13.93
CA ALA A 157 -0.91 15.39 -14.21
C ALA A 157 0.20 15.83 -13.23
N LYS A 158 0.29 15.22 -12.05
CA LYS A 158 1.34 15.49 -11.06
C LYS A 158 2.63 14.69 -11.31
N VAL A 159 2.61 13.60 -12.07
CA VAL A 159 3.82 12.78 -12.30
C VAL A 159 5.00 13.56 -12.93
N PRO A 160 4.81 14.52 -13.86
CA PRO A 160 5.92 15.36 -14.33
C PRO A 160 6.64 16.14 -13.22
N THR A 161 5.95 16.57 -12.15
CA THR A 161 6.59 17.31 -11.05
C THR A 161 7.54 16.43 -10.25
N MET A 162 7.28 15.12 -10.15
CA MET A 162 8.24 14.14 -9.62
C MET A 162 9.58 14.24 -10.34
N GLY A 163 9.57 14.36 -11.67
CA GLY A 163 10.79 14.52 -12.47
C GLY A 163 11.55 15.81 -12.13
N THR A 164 10.84 16.91 -11.87
CA THR A 164 11.42 18.18 -11.41
C THR A 164 12.06 18.05 -10.02
N TYR A 165 11.37 17.40 -9.09
CA TYR A 165 11.85 17.20 -7.72
C TYR A 165 13.04 16.24 -7.66
N LEU A 166 13.02 15.15 -8.43
CA LEU A 166 14.17 14.25 -8.53
C LEU A 166 15.40 14.94 -9.16
N ALA A 167 15.21 15.84 -10.12
CA ALA A 167 16.29 16.66 -10.67
C ALA A 167 16.90 17.58 -9.62
N ASP A 168 16.07 18.25 -8.81
CA ASP A 168 16.51 19.12 -7.72
C ASP A 168 17.23 18.33 -6.62
N ILE A 169 16.71 17.16 -6.23
CA ILE A 169 17.38 16.24 -5.29
C ILE A 169 18.77 15.86 -5.82
N LYS A 170 18.85 15.45 -7.08
CA LYS A 170 20.12 15.11 -7.72
C LYS A 170 21.11 16.27 -7.69
N ALA A 171 20.66 17.48 -8.02
CA ALA A 171 21.49 18.67 -7.99
C ALA A 171 21.99 19.00 -6.57
N LYS A 172 21.11 18.93 -5.56
CA LYS A 172 21.48 19.16 -4.15
C LYS A 172 22.45 18.10 -3.62
N ASN A 173 22.26 16.83 -3.99
CA ASN A 173 23.19 15.76 -3.63
C ASN A 173 24.55 15.96 -4.30
N ALA A 174 24.58 16.33 -5.58
CA ALA A 174 25.82 16.66 -6.29
C ALA A 174 26.51 17.91 -5.70
N ALA A 175 25.75 18.84 -5.12
CA ALA A 175 26.27 20.01 -4.42
C ALA A 175 26.76 19.72 -2.98
N GLY A 176 26.74 18.46 -2.54
CA GLY A 176 27.30 18.04 -1.25
C GLY A 176 26.29 17.99 -0.09
N ALA A 177 25.00 17.80 -0.36
CA ALA A 177 24.03 17.50 0.69
C ALA A 177 24.51 16.30 1.54
N ASN A 178 24.60 16.50 2.85
CA ASN A 178 25.13 15.51 3.77
C ASN A 178 24.28 15.48 5.07
N PRO A 179 23.51 14.41 5.34
CA PRO A 179 23.36 13.20 4.52
C PRO A 179 22.73 13.48 3.12
N PRO A 180 22.90 12.60 2.13
CA PRO A 180 22.22 12.73 0.85
C PRO A 180 20.70 12.77 1.03
N ILE A 181 20.03 13.45 0.11
CA ILE A 181 18.59 13.61 0.10
C ILE A 181 17.94 12.43 -0.63
N ALA A 182 16.89 11.85 -0.03
CA ALA A 182 16.02 10.86 -0.66
C ALA A 182 14.67 11.48 -1.05
N GLY A 183 14.13 11.11 -2.21
CA GLY A 183 12.78 11.49 -2.62
C GLY A 183 11.71 10.71 -1.85
N ILE A 184 10.61 11.37 -1.48
CA ILE A 184 9.47 10.76 -0.80
C ILE A 184 8.16 11.10 -1.54
N PHE A 185 7.47 10.09 -2.06
CA PHE A 185 6.27 10.26 -2.90
C PHE A 185 5.16 9.28 -2.53
N VAL A 186 3.91 9.68 -2.70
CA VAL A 186 2.74 8.81 -2.57
C VAL A 186 2.22 8.52 -3.97
N VAL A 187 2.09 7.23 -4.30
CA VAL A 187 1.35 6.73 -5.47
C VAL A 187 -0.10 6.57 -5.04
N TYR A 188 -1.04 7.30 -5.64
CA TYR A 188 -2.43 7.35 -5.17
C TYR A 188 -3.43 7.72 -6.27
N ASP A 189 -3.60 6.86 -7.26
CA ASP A 189 -4.47 7.15 -8.40
C ASP A 189 -5.26 5.92 -8.90
N LEU A 190 -5.51 4.94 -8.02
CA LEU A 190 -6.32 3.77 -8.39
C LEU A 190 -7.66 4.15 -9.04
N PRO A 191 -8.14 3.38 -10.03
CA PRO A 191 -9.46 3.59 -10.59
C PRO A 191 -10.55 3.25 -9.57
N ASP A 192 -11.63 4.02 -9.54
CA ASP A 192 -12.66 3.95 -8.48
C ASP A 192 -12.04 4.15 -7.07
N ARG A 193 -11.02 5.02 -6.95
CA ARG A 193 -10.34 5.38 -5.70
C ARG A 193 -11.33 5.68 -4.57
N ASP A 194 -10.89 5.39 -3.34
CA ASP A 194 -11.63 5.65 -2.09
C ASP A 194 -13.03 5.00 -2.16
N CYS A 195 -13.04 3.68 -2.30
CA CYS A 195 -14.26 2.94 -2.62
C CYS A 195 -15.33 2.98 -1.52
N ALA A 196 -14.95 3.34 -0.28
CA ALA A 196 -15.86 3.50 0.85
C ALA A 196 -16.12 4.96 1.27
N ALA A 197 -15.49 5.93 0.59
CA ALA A 197 -15.65 7.36 0.88
C ALA A 197 -16.28 8.11 -0.31
N LEU A 198 -16.85 9.28 -0.02
CA LEU A 198 -17.34 10.22 -1.04
C LEU A 198 -16.38 11.38 -1.28
N ALA A 199 -15.49 11.68 -0.32
CA ALA A 199 -14.43 12.67 -0.50
C ALA A 199 -13.25 12.04 -1.25
N SER A 200 -13.27 12.15 -2.57
CA SER A 200 -12.17 11.71 -3.44
C SER A 200 -12.00 12.65 -4.63
N ASN A 201 -10.75 12.82 -5.06
CA ASN A 201 -10.39 13.50 -6.31
C ASN A 201 -9.88 12.51 -7.37
N GLY A 202 -10.15 11.20 -7.24
CA GLY A 202 -9.69 10.18 -8.19
C GLY A 202 -10.19 10.45 -9.61
N GLU A 203 -9.27 10.44 -10.59
CA GLU A 203 -9.58 10.80 -11.99
C GLU A 203 -9.97 9.60 -12.85
N TYR A 204 -9.67 8.37 -12.41
CA TYR A 204 -9.98 7.15 -13.14
C TYR A 204 -11.19 6.42 -12.57
N SER A 205 -11.99 5.86 -13.47
CA SER A 205 -13.01 4.87 -13.12
C SER A 205 -12.81 3.57 -13.89
N ILE A 206 -13.15 2.44 -13.26
CA ILE A 206 -12.99 1.11 -13.85
C ILE A 206 -13.80 1.03 -15.16
N ALA A 207 -15.03 1.54 -15.14
CA ALA A 207 -15.93 1.58 -16.30
C ALA A 207 -15.35 2.32 -17.51
N ASN A 208 -14.44 3.27 -17.30
CA ASN A 208 -13.84 4.11 -18.35
C ASN A 208 -12.38 3.73 -18.64
N GLY A 209 -12.05 2.44 -18.54
CA GLY A 209 -10.70 1.94 -18.84
C GLY A 209 -9.67 2.28 -17.76
N GLY A 210 -10.12 2.51 -16.52
CA GLY A 210 -9.29 2.98 -15.43
C GLY A 210 -8.06 2.11 -15.13
N VAL A 211 -8.17 0.78 -15.21
CA VAL A 211 -7.01 -0.11 -15.03
C VAL A 211 -5.91 0.16 -16.07
N ALA A 212 -6.27 0.38 -17.34
CA ALA A 212 -5.30 0.69 -18.38
C ALA A 212 -4.68 2.09 -18.19
N ASN A 213 -5.45 3.05 -17.72
CA ASN A 213 -4.95 4.39 -17.42
C ASN A 213 -4.01 4.38 -16.21
N TYR A 214 -4.35 3.63 -15.16
CA TYR A 214 -3.50 3.44 -13.99
C TYR A 214 -2.16 2.79 -14.35
N LYS A 215 -2.15 1.78 -15.24
CA LYS A 215 -0.90 1.18 -15.72
C LYS A 215 -0.02 2.20 -16.44
N LYS A 216 -0.60 3.07 -17.28
CA LYS A 216 0.15 4.17 -17.93
C LYS A 216 0.68 5.18 -16.90
N TYR A 217 -0.11 5.49 -15.88
CA TYR A 217 0.30 6.32 -14.76
C TYR A 217 1.53 5.73 -14.05
N ILE A 218 1.50 4.44 -13.68
CA ILE A 218 2.65 3.73 -13.10
C ILE A 218 3.85 3.70 -14.05
N ASP A 219 3.64 3.44 -15.34
CA ASP A 219 4.72 3.45 -16.34
C ASP A 219 5.38 4.84 -16.43
N SER A 220 4.59 5.90 -16.29
CA SER A 220 5.11 7.28 -16.29
C SER A 220 5.92 7.59 -15.04
N ILE A 221 5.55 7.06 -13.87
CA ILE A 221 6.33 7.14 -12.63
C ILE A 221 7.65 6.38 -12.80
N ARG A 222 7.58 5.13 -13.28
CA ARG A 222 8.76 4.31 -13.59
C ARG A 222 9.72 5.05 -14.53
N ALA A 223 9.19 5.72 -15.56
CA ALA A 223 9.99 6.50 -16.49
C ALA A 223 10.71 7.69 -15.84
N GLN A 224 10.13 8.33 -14.81
CA GLN A 224 10.86 9.35 -14.03
C GLN A 224 11.97 8.71 -13.18
N LEU A 225 11.67 7.64 -12.46
CA LEU A 225 12.63 6.94 -11.61
C LEU A 225 13.86 6.44 -12.39
N LEU A 226 13.64 5.90 -13.59
CA LEU A 226 14.72 5.43 -14.48
C LEU A 226 15.63 6.55 -15.00
N LYS A 227 15.18 7.82 -15.02
CA LYS A 227 16.03 8.97 -15.37
C LYS A 227 16.96 9.38 -14.24
N TYR A 228 16.64 9.00 -13.00
CA TYR A 228 17.38 9.36 -11.79
C TYR A 228 17.76 8.12 -10.97
N PRO A 229 18.49 7.14 -11.55
CA PRO A 229 18.83 5.89 -10.86
C PRO A 229 19.79 6.10 -9.67
N ASP A 230 20.42 7.28 -9.58
CA ASP A 230 21.30 7.71 -8.50
C ASP A 230 20.57 8.45 -7.36
N VAL A 231 19.26 8.71 -7.51
CA VAL A 231 18.42 9.29 -6.45
C VAL A 231 17.65 8.18 -5.74
N HIS A 232 17.94 7.98 -4.47
CA HIS A 232 17.15 7.06 -3.63
C HIS A 232 15.73 7.62 -3.47
N THR A 233 14.71 6.77 -3.69
CA THR A 233 13.31 7.19 -3.67
C THR A 233 12.46 6.22 -2.84
N ILE A 234 11.63 6.76 -1.97
CA ILE A 234 10.76 5.99 -1.08
C ILE A 234 9.30 6.32 -1.43
N LEU A 235 8.49 5.27 -1.59
CA LEU A 235 7.12 5.37 -2.05
C LEU A 235 6.15 4.79 -1.02
N VAL A 236 5.06 5.52 -0.76
CA VAL A 236 3.84 4.95 -0.17
C VAL A 236 2.91 4.57 -1.30
N ILE A 237 2.38 3.34 -1.26
CA ILE A 237 1.55 2.79 -2.33
C ILE A 237 0.08 2.75 -1.89
N GLU A 238 -0.72 3.54 -2.59
CA GLU A 238 -2.18 3.54 -2.62
C GLU A 238 -2.83 3.55 -1.22
N PRO A 239 -2.75 4.67 -0.49
CA PRO A 239 -3.56 4.90 0.71
C PRO A 239 -5.03 4.54 0.53
N ASP A 240 -5.67 4.04 1.58
CA ASP A 240 -7.11 3.70 1.57
C ASP A 240 -7.51 2.63 0.54
N SER A 241 -6.59 1.83 0.01
CA SER A 241 -6.91 0.81 -0.99
C SER A 241 -7.14 -0.57 -0.39
N LEU A 242 -6.07 -1.27 -0.03
CA LEU A 242 -6.13 -2.66 0.45
C LEU A 242 -6.84 -2.80 1.78
N ALA A 243 -6.80 -1.78 2.65
CA ALA A 243 -7.55 -1.78 3.91
C ALA A 243 -9.07 -1.89 3.67
N ASN A 244 -9.59 -1.24 2.63
CA ASN A 244 -10.99 -1.37 2.22
C ASN A 244 -11.34 -2.80 1.79
N LEU A 245 -10.41 -3.54 1.18
CA LEU A 245 -10.64 -4.94 0.80
C LEU A 245 -10.71 -5.89 2.00
N VAL A 246 -10.25 -5.46 3.17
CA VAL A 246 -10.37 -6.25 4.41
C VAL A 246 -11.74 -6.07 5.05
N THR A 247 -12.24 -4.83 5.16
CA THR A 247 -13.42 -4.55 6.02
C THR A 247 -14.65 -4.08 5.26
N ASN A 248 -14.50 -3.58 4.03
CA ASN A 248 -15.55 -2.84 3.33
C ASN A 248 -16.05 -3.57 2.08
N MET A 249 -15.86 -4.89 2.00
CA MET A 249 -16.35 -5.72 0.88
C MET A 249 -17.88 -5.82 0.80
N ASN A 250 -18.60 -5.37 1.82
CA ASN A 250 -20.05 -5.16 1.78
C ASN A 250 -20.46 -3.87 1.03
N VAL A 251 -19.53 -2.94 0.81
CA VAL A 251 -19.77 -1.72 0.02
C VAL A 251 -19.67 -2.08 -1.46
N ALA A 252 -20.73 -1.81 -2.23
CA ALA A 252 -20.82 -2.22 -3.64
C ALA A 252 -19.65 -1.71 -4.48
N LYS A 253 -19.25 -0.44 -4.32
CA LYS A 253 -18.10 0.16 -5.02
C LYS A 253 -16.79 -0.58 -4.68
N CYS A 254 -16.54 -0.92 -3.41
CA CYS A 254 -15.36 -1.69 -3.02
C CYS A 254 -15.37 -3.12 -3.58
N SER A 255 -16.50 -3.82 -3.48
CA SER A 255 -16.64 -5.17 -4.03
C SER A 255 -16.44 -5.20 -5.55
N GLY A 256 -16.92 -4.18 -6.27
CA GLY A 256 -16.71 -4.03 -7.71
C GLY A 256 -15.28 -3.60 -8.09
N ALA A 257 -14.56 -2.95 -7.18
CA ALA A 257 -13.17 -2.52 -7.39
C ALA A 257 -12.12 -3.55 -6.95
N HIS A 258 -12.52 -4.61 -6.25
CA HIS A 258 -11.62 -5.61 -5.65
C HIS A 258 -10.52 -6.10 -6.61
N ASP A 259 -10.91 -6.65 -7.76
CA ASP A 259 -9.95 -7.23 -8.72
C ASP A 259 -9.06 -6.15 -9.34
N ALA A 260 -9.62 -4.96 -9.62
CA ALA A 260 -8.87 -3.84 -10.15
C ALA A 260 -7.83 -3.31 -9.16
N TYR A 261 -8.15 -3.22 -7.86
CA TYR A 261 -7.22 -2.80 -6.81
C TYR A 261 -6.07 -3.78 -6.69
N LEU A 262 -6.35 -5.09 -6.67
CA LEU A 262 -5.31 -6.13 -6.60
C LEU A 262 -4.42 -6.12 -7.85
N GLU A 263 -5.01 -6.06 -9.05
CA GLU A 263 -4.27 -6.04 -10.32
C GLU A 263 -3.38 -4.80 -10.44
N CYS A 264 -3.92 -3.63 -10.12
CA CYS A 264 -3.20 -2.37 -10.20
C CYS A 264 -2.07 -2.30 -9.15
N THR A 265 -2.33 -2.76 -7.93
CA THR A 265 -1.29 -2.83 -6.88
C THR A 265 -0.17 -3.80 -7.29
N ASP A 266 -0.51 -5.00 -7.76
CA ASP A 266 0.46 -5.97 -8.28
C ASP A 266 1.33 -5.37 -9.40
N TYR A 267 0.70 -4.64 -10.32
CA TYR A 267 1.41 -3.94 -11.40
C TYR A 267 2.36 -2.87 -10.86
N ALA A 268 1.92 -2.03 -9.92
CA ALA A 268 2.76 -1.01 -9.29
C ALA A 268 3.97 -1.62 -8.59
N LEU A 269 3.77 -2.66 -7.77
CA LEU A 269 4.86 -3.33 -7.06
C LEU A 269 5.88 -3.95 -8.02
N LYS A 270 5.43 -4.57 -9.12
CA LYS A 270 6.33 -5.16 -10.13
C LYS A 270 7.09 -4.09 -10.92
N GLN A 271 6.39 -3.06 -11.40
CA GLN A 271 7.00 -2.02 -12.23
C GLN A 271 7.87 -1.05 -11.44
N LEU A 272 7.63 -0.85 -10.14
CA LEU A 272 8.43 0.07 -9.32
C LEU A 272 9.52 -0.65 -8.52
N ASN A 273 9.69 -1.96 -8.71
CA ASN A 273 10.80 -2.74 -8.17
C ASN A 273 12.13 -2.39 -8.85
N LEU A 274 12.70 -1.25 -8.47
CA LEU A 274 13.96 -0.72 -8.95
C LEU A 274 15.00 -0.69 -7.82
N PRO A 275 16.32 -0.81 -8.12
CA PRO A 275 17.36 -0.84 -7.09
C PRO A 275 17.44 0.40 -6.21
N ASN A 276 17.01 1.56 -6.69
CA ASN A 276 17.02 2.82 -5.94
C ASN A 276 15.67 3.13 -5.25
N VAL A 277 14.72 2.19 -5.27
CA VAL A 277 13.36 2.39 -4.74
C VAL A 277 13.11 1.54 -3.51
N ALA A 278 12.43 2.12 -2.51
CA ALA A 278 11.77 1.39 -1.44
C ALA A 278 10.26 1.70 -1.44
N MET A 279 9.41 0.70 -1.20
CA MET A 279 7.96 0.81 -1.20
C MET A 279 7.37 0.33 0.12
N TYR A 280 6.38 1.06 0.61
CA TYR A 280 5.53 0.72 1.73
C TYR A 280 4.07 0.73 1.26
N LEU A 281 3.36 -0.40 1.34
CA LEU A 281 1.93 -0.42 1.03
C LEU A 281 1.15 0.20 2.19
N ASP A 282 0.14 1.01 1.91
CA ASP A 282 -0.74 1.48 2.97
C ASP A 282 -1.47 0.31 3.64
N ALA A 283 -1.50 0.33 4.98
CA ALA A 283 -2.12 -0.68 5.81
C ALA A 283 -3.09 -0.06 6.81
N GLY A 284 -3.75 1.03 6.42
CA GLY A 284 -4.69 1.77 7.25
C GLY A 284 -4.05 2.20 8.55
N HIS A 285 -4.71 1.92 9.66
CA HIS A 285 -4.24 2.29 11.00
C HIS A 285 -4.79 1.33 12.06
N ALA A 286 -4.33 1.49 13.29
CA ALA A 286 -4.69 0.63 14.42
C ALA A 286 -6.22 0.50 14.58
N GLY A 287 -6.93 1.62 14.59
CA GLY A 287 -8.41 1.65 14.64
C GLY A 287 -9.18 1.12 13.45
N TRP A 288 -8.50 0.59 12.46
CA TRP A 288 -9.11 -0.02 11.28
C TRP A 288 -8.72 -1.48 11.16
N LEU A 289 -7.45 -1.77 10.91
CA LEU A 289 -6.97 -3.15 10.70
C LEU A 289 -6.35 -3.75 11.96
N GLY A 290 -6.10 -2.95 12.99
CA GLY A 290 -5.57 -3.41 14.28
C GLY A 290 -6.59 -4.17 15.14
N TRP A 291 -7.88 -4.05 14.85
CA TRP A 291 -8.91 -4.80 15.57
C TRP A 291 -8.65 -6.32 15.52
N PRO A 292 -8.90 -7.06 16.62
CA PRO A 292 -8.62 -8.50 16.68
C PRO A 292 -9.27 -9.34 15.56
N ALA A 293 -10.45 -8.92 15.07
CA ALA A 293 -11.14 -9.59 13.98
C ALA A 293 -10.53 -9.30 12.59
N ASN A 294 -9.82 -8.18 12.44
CA ASN A 294 -9.34 -7.68 11.14
C ASN A 294 -7.85 -7.97 10.92
N ILE A 295 -7.06 -8.06 12.00
CA ILE A 295 -5.60 -8.12 11.91
C ILE A 295 -5.07 -9.40 11.25
N GLY A 296 -5.76 -10.53 11.44
CA GLY A 296 -5.47 -11.80 10.75
C GLY A 296 -5.75 -11.70 9.24
N PRO A 297 -7.00 -11.38 8.83
CA PRO A 297 -7.33 -11.15 7.42
C PRO A 297 -6.44 -10.10 6.72
N ALA A 298 -6.07 -9.03 7.42
CA ALA A 298 -5.12 -8.04 6.91
C ALA A 298 -3.75 -8.66 6.63
N ALA A 299 -3.21 -9.44 7.57
CA ALA A 299 -1.93 -10.12 7.38
C ALA A 299 -1.96 -11.09 6.18
N ASP A 300 -3.06 -11.82 6.00
CA ASP A 300 -3.24 -12.74 4.87
C ASP A 300 -3.28 -11.98 3.54
N LEU A 301 -4.01 -10.86 3.47
CA LEU A 301 -4.12 -10.02 2.28
C LEU A 301 -2.76 -9.43 1.88
N PHE A 302 -2.09 -8.71 2.78
CA PHE A 302 -0.83 -8.03 2.47
C PHE A 302 0.28 -9.01 2.09
N ALA A 303 0.39 -10.13 2.81
CA ALA A 303 1.36 -11.16 2.46
C ALA A 303 1.05 -11.80 1.10
N SER A 304 -0.23 -11.99 0.75
CA SER A 304 -0.64 -12.50 -0.55
C SER A 304 -0.32 -11.52 -1.69
N VAL A 305 -0.60 -10.22 -1.51
CA VAL A 305 -0.22 -9.18 -2.47
C VAL A 305 1.29 -9.15 -2.68
N TYR A 306 2.09 -9.17 -1.61
CA TYR A 306 3.55 -9.23 -1.68
C TYR A 306 4.05 -10.46 -2.46
N LYS A 307 3.50 -11.64 -2.15
CA LYS A 307 3.87 -12.90 -2.83
C LYS A 307 3.46 -12.92 -4.30
N ASN A 308 2.26 -12.44 -4.63
CA ASN A 308 1.75 -12.36 -6.00
C ASN A 308 2.58 -11.42 -6.89
N ALA A 309 3.12 -10.35 -6.30
CA ALA A 309 4.05 -9.45 -6.95
C ALA A 309 5.45 -10.07 -7.18
N GLY A 310 5.70 -11.28 -6.70
CA GLY A 310 6.99 -11.97 -6.81
C GLY A 310 7.96 -11.60 -5.68
N SER A 311 7.44 -11.16 -4.52
CA SER A 311 8.23 -10.75 -3.36
C SER A 311 9.31 -9.70 -3.71
N PRO A 312 8.95 -8.55 -4.31
CA PRO A 312 9.93 -7.63 -4.86
C PRO A 312 10.85 -7.05 -3.79
N ALA A 313 12.15 -6.99 -4.04
CA ALA A 313 13.15 -6.51 -3.08
C ALA A 313 12.96 -5.03 -2.68
N ALA A 314 12.33 -4.23 -3.54
CA ALA A 314 11.97 -2.85 -3.21
C ALA A 314 10.81 -2.75 -2.22
N VAL A 315 9.99 -3.79 -2.02
CA VAL A 315 8.89 -3.75 -1.05
C VAL A 315 9.45 -4.00 0.34
N ARG A 316 9.54 -2.93 1.13
CA ARG A 316 10.11 -2.94 2.48
C ARG A 316 9.07 -3.34 3.53
N GLY A 317 7.82 -2.97 3.32
CA GLY A 317 6.75 -3.28 4.26
C GLY A 317 5.52 -2.41 4.09
N LEU A 318 5.02 -1.84 5.18
CA LEU A 318 3.73 -1.17 5.25
C LEU A 318 3.79 0.25 5.81
N ALA A 319 2.92 1.14 5.33
CA ALA A 319 2.70 2.47 5.88
C ALA A 319 1.42 2.46 6.71
N THR A 320 1.45 3.13 7.87
CA THR A 320 0.33 3.15 8.82
C THR A 320 -0.02 4.57 9.24
N ASN A 321 -1.24 4.76 9.71
CA ASN A 321 -1.78 6.04 10.18
C ASN A 321 -1.81 7.14 9.11
N VAL A 322 -1.64 6.80 7.82
CA VAL A 322 -1.64 7.76 6.71
C VAL A 322 -2.92 8.57 6.74
N ALA A 323 -2.77 9.90 6.81
CA ALA A 323 -3.89 10.83 6.95
C ALA A 323 -4.80 10.57 8.16
N ASN A 324 -4.31 9.93 9.23
CA ASN A 324 -5.06 9.72 10.46
C ASN A 324 -4.32 10.35 11.67
N TYR A 325 -4.75 10.04 12.89
CA TYR A 325 -4.41 10.81 14.08
C TYR A 325 -3.94 9.96 15.26
N ASN A 326 -3.69 8.67 15.07
CA ASN A 326 -3.38 7.77 16.18
C ASN A 326 -2.06 8.11 16.85
N ALA A 327 -2.00 7.89 18.16
CA ALA A 327 -0.74 7.93 18.89
C ALA A 327 0.20 6.84 18.37
N TRP A 328 1.52 7.13 18.39
CA TRP A 328 2.51 6.05 18.22
C TRP A 328 2.43 5.08 19.41
N SER A 329 2.52 5.61 20.63
CA SER A 329 2.41 4.83 21.85
C SER A 329 1.78 5.68 22.95
N ILE A 330 0.78 5.14 23.64
CA ILE A 330 0.09 5.83 24.72
C ILE A 330 -0.13 4.89 25.92
N SER A 331 -0.07 5.43 27.13
CA SER A 331 -0.29 4.67 28.37
C SER A 331 -1.77 4.34 28.59
N THR A 332 -2.65 5.31 28.34
CA THR A 332 -4.10 5.17 28.50
C THR A 332 -4.77 5.28 27.14
N CYS A 333 -5.48 4.23 26.74
CA CYS A 333 -6.23 4.21 25.49
C CYS A 333 -7.32 5.31 25.50
N PRO A 334 -7.44 6.13 24.44
CA PRO A 334 -8.53 7.09 24.30
C PRO A 334 -9.90 6.39 24.32
N SER A 335 -10.94 7.06 24.80
CA SER A 335 -12.28 6.46 24.95
C SER A 335 -12.86 5.96 23.63
N TYR A 336 -12.59 6.63 22.52
CA TYR A 336 -13.06 6.23 21.19
C TYR A 336 -12.39 4.95 20.66
N THR A 337 -11.34 4.44 21.31
CA THR A 337 -10.67 3.16 20.98
C THR A 337 -11.22 1.97 21.77
N GLN A 338 -12.28 2.18 22.58
CA GLN A 338 -12.82 1.17 23.48
C GLN A 338 -13.19 -0.13 22.72
N GLY A 339 -12.70 -1.26 23.25
CA GLY A 339 -12.94 -2.59 22.67
C GLY A 339 -11.76 -3.12 21.86
N ASP A 340 -10.81 -2.26 21.47
CA ASP A 340 -9.56 -2.68 20.85
C ASP A 340 -8.41 -2.69 21.84
N GLN A 341 -7.59 -3.74 21.79
CA GLN A 341 -6.35 -3.83 22.57
C GLN A 341 -5.21 -3.05 21.89
N ASN A 342 -5.29 -2.90 20.57
CA ASN A 342 -4.32 -2.19 19.74
C ASN A 342 -4.70 -0.70 19.62
N CYS A 343 -4.84 0.01 20.74
CA CYS A 343 -5.30 1.40 20.75
C CYS A 343 -4.27 2.46 20.31
N ASP A 344 -3.08 2.03 19.87
CA ASP A 344 -2.01 2.86 19.30
C ASP A 344 -1.27 2.10 18.19
N GLU A 345 -0.53 2.81 17.35
CA GLU A 345 0.14 2.20 16.19
C GLU A 345 1.24 1.23 16.59
N LYS A 346 1.97 1.49 17.70
CA LYS A 346 3.01 0.58 18.17
C LYS A 346 2.44 -0.80 18.49
N ARG A 347 1.30 -0.87 19.19
CA ARG A 347 0.63 -2.15 19.50
C ARG A 347 0.12 -2.82 18.23
N TYR A 348 -0.51 -2.07 17.33
CA TYR A 348 -0.97 -2.60 16.04
C TYR A 348 0.18 -3.22 15.24
N ILE A 349 1.27 -2.47 15.03
CA ILE A 349 2.43 -2.93 14.26
C ILE A 349 3.07 -4.17 14.89
N ASN A 350 3.26 -4.17 16.21
CA ASN A 350 3.84 -5.31 16.92
C ASN A 350 2.90 -6.54 16.95
N ALA A 351 1.59 -6.35 16.80
CA ALA A 351 0.62 -7.44 16.66
C ALA A 351 0.53 -7.97 15.22
N LEU A 352 0.65 -7.09 14.21
CA LEU A 352 0.53 -7.45 12.79
C LEU A 352 1.81 -8.11 12.24
N ALA A 353 2.99 -7.58 12.58
CA ALA A 353 4.25 -8.02 11.98
C ALA A 353 4.56 -9.52 12.15
N PRO A 354 4.30 -10.17 13.30
CA PRO A 354 4.48 -11.61 13.43
C PRO A 354 3.58 -12.43 12.50
N LEU A 355 2.35 -11.96 12.25
CA LEU A 355 1.40 -12.61 11.35
C LEU A 355 1.85 -12.50 9.88
N LEU A 356 2.30 -11.31 9.47
CA LEU A 356 2.89 -11.10 8.14
C LEU A 356 4.11 -12.01 7.93
N ARG A 357 5.01 -12.07 8.91
CA ARG A 357 6.20 -12.92 8.86
C ARG A 357 5.85 -14.40 8.76
N ALA A 358 4.86 -14.87 9.52
CA ALA A 358 4.36 -16.24 9.42
C ALA A 358 3.82 -16.56 8.01
N ASN A 359 3.30 -15.55 7.32
CA ASN A 359 2.83 -15.64 5.94
C ASN A 359 3.89 -15.32 4.87
N GLY A 360 5.17 -15.18 5.25
CA GLY A 360 6.29 -15.00 4.32
C GLY A 360 6.57 -13.55 3.91
N PHE A 361 6.03 -12.57 4.65
CA PHE A 361 6.35 -11.16 4.45
C PHE A 361 6.97 -10.56 5.72
N ASP A 362 8.30 -10.41 5.73
CA ASP A 362 9.04 -9.81 6.86
C ASP A 362 9.01 -8.27 6.77
N ALA A 363 7.82 -7.71 6.94
CA ALA A 363 7.55 -6.30 6.75
C ALA A 363 8.13 -5.42 7.87
N HIS A 364 8.70 -4.28 7.47
CA HIS A 364 8.94 -3.12 8.34
C HIS A 364 7.88 -2.04 8.12
N PHE A 365 7.88 -1.00 8.95
CA PHE A 365 6.80 -0.03 8.99
C PHE A 365 7.29 1.41 8.95
N ILE A 366 6.51 2.26 8.30
CA ILE A 366 6.51 3.70 8.54
C ILE A 366 5.15 4.13 9.08
N MET A 367 5.15 5.23 9.82
CA MET A 367 3.96 5.78 10.44
C MET A 367 3.87 7.26 10.11
N ASP A 368 2.70 7.67 9.64
CA ASP A 368 2.37 9.08 9.51
C ASP A 368 2.18 9.72 10.89
N THR A 369 2.96 10.76 11.18
CA THR A 369 2.89 11.54 12.43
C THR A 369 2.52 12.99 12.17
N SER A 370 2.01 13.31 10.98
CA SER A 370 1.72 14.68 10.57
C SER A 370 0.66 15.37 11.42
N ARG A 371 -0.29 14.64 12.01
CA ARG A 371 -1.46 15.22 12.72
C ARG A 371 -1.74 14.63 14.10
N ASN A 372 -0.80 13.89 14.68
CA ASN A 372 -1.02 13.12 15.89
C ASN A 372 -0.38 13.72 17.17
N GLY A 373 0.05 14.99 17.15
CA GLY A 373 0.74 15.63 18.27
C GLY A 373 -0.12 15.78 19.55
N VAL A 374 -1.44 15.84 19.39
CA VAL A 374 -2.39 15.89 20.50
C VAL A 374 -3.03 14.54 20.71
N GLN A 375 -2.90 14.01 21.93
CA GLN A 375 -3.55 12.77 22.37
C GLN A 375 -4.16 12.93 23.77
N PRO A 376 -5.36 12.39 24.03
CA PRO A 376 -6.30 11.90 23.03
C PRO A 376 -6.73 13.01 22.08
N THR A 377 -7.14 12.67 20.85
CA THR A 377 -7.80 13.64 19.98
C THR A 377 -9.20 13.96 20.50
N LYS A 378 -9.92 14.86 19.81
CA LYS A 378 -11.32 15.17 20.12
C LYS A 378 -12.32 14.33 19.31
N GLN A 379 -11.86 13.27 18.64
CA GLN A 379 -12.73 12.32 17.94
C GLN A 379 -13.81 11.79 18.88
N GLN A 380 -15.06 11.74 18.41
CA GLN A 380 -16.16 11.10 19.14
C GLN A 380 -16.18 9.60 18.89
N ALA A 381 -15.84 9.18 17.66
CA ALA A 381 -15.59 7.80 17.28
C ALA A 381 -14.26 7.68 16.54
N TRP A 382 -13.62 6.52 16.63
CA TRP A 382 -12.31 6.33 16.00
C TRP A 382 -12.35 6.43 14.47
N GLY A 383 -13.51 6.12 13.89
CA GLY A 383 -13.77 6.26 12.45
C GLY A 383 -13.98 7.71 11.99
N ASP A 384 -14.00 8.70 12.88
CA ASP A 384 -14.15 10.10 12.50
C ASP A 384 -12.80 10.63 11.97
N TRP A 385 -12.62 10.57 10.65
CA TRP A 385 -11.33 10.85 9.99
C TRP A 385 -11.20 12.26 9.42
N CYS A 386 -12.32 12.92 9.10
CA CYS A 386 -12.29 14.15 8.31
C CYS A 386 -12.05 15.40 9.17
N ASN A 387 -10.95 16.13 8.91
CA ASN A 387 -10.65 17.44 9.49
C ASN A 387 -10.82 17.52 11.02
N VAL A 388 -10.35 16.52 11.77
CA VAL A 388 -10.61 16.40 13.22
C VAL A 388 -10.15 17.63 14.00
N ILE A 389 -11.02 18.18 14.85
CA ILE A 389 -10.74 19.34 15.71
C ILE A 389 -9.75 19.02 16.83
N GLY A 390 -9.04 20.04 17.30
CA GLY A 390 -8.11 19.94 18.44
C GLY A 390 -6.88 19.06 18.20
N THR A 391 -6.54 18.74 16.95
CA THR A 391 -5.32 18.02 16.59
C THR A 391 -4.12 18.97 16.49
N GLY A 392 -2.91 18.41 16.46
CA GLY A 392 -1.64 19.13 16.42
C GLY A 392 -0.65 18.44 15.50
N PHE A 393 0.27 19.21 14.90
CA PHE A 393 1.42 18.61 14.22
C PHE A 393 2.19 17.72 15.19
N GLY A 394 2.52 16.49 14.76
CA GLY A 394 3.23 15.52 15.58
C GLY A 394 4.74 15.53 15.36
N THR A 395 5.38 14.44 15.75
CA THR A 395 6.84 14.26 15.64
C THR A 395 7.29 14.41 14.19
N PRO A 396 8.25 15.29 13.87
CA PRO A 396 8.84 15.38 12.53
C PRO A 396 9.62 14.12 12.14
N PHE A 397 10.19 14.11 10.94
CA PHE A 397 11.00 12.97 10.48
C PHE A 397 12.07 12.54 11.48
N THR A 398 12.08 11.24 11.81
CA THR A 398 13.18 10.60 12.53
C THR A 398 13.22 9.10 12.26
N THR A 399 14.43 8.53 12.29
CA THR A 399 14.65 7.06 12.30
C THR A 399 14.91 6.52 13.72
N ASP A 400 14.97 7.40 14.72
CA ASP A 400 15.10 7.05 16.14
C ASP A 400 13.72 6.77 16.74
N THR A 401 13.09 5.69 16.27
CA THR A 401 11.68 5.35 16.56
C THR A 401 11.52 4.57 17.87
N GLY A 402 12.61 3.98 18.36
CA GLY A 402 12.63 3.13 19.55
C GLY A 402 12.00 1.75 19.36
N ASP A 403 11.72 1.34 18.11
CA ASP A 403 11.15 0.04 17.77
C ASP A 403 11.81 -0.52 16.51
N ALA A 404 12.21 -1.80 16.54
CA ALA A 404 12.97 -2.43 15.46
C ALA A 404 12.13 -2.64 14.18
N LEU A 405 10.81 -2.67 14.30
CA LEU A 405 9.89 -2.79 13.16
C LEU A 405 9.61 -1.44 12.51
N GLN A 406 9.82 -0.33 13.23
CA GLN A 406 9.49 1.01 12.76
C GLN A 406 10.72 1.68 12.15
N ASP A 407 10.76 1.79 10.83
CA ASP A 407 11.85 2.40 10.09
C ASP A 407 11.90 3.93 10.25
N ALA A 408 10.75 4.60 10.26
CA ALA A 408 10.71 6.06 10.46
C ALA A 408 9.34 6.57 10.96
N PHE A 409 9.36 7.65 11.74
CA PHE A 409 8.23 8.58 11.78
C PHE A 409 8.40 9.57 10.65
N ILE A 410 7.32 9.87 9.92
CA ILE A 410 7.36 10.71 8.73
C ILE A 410 6.01 11.38 8.53
N TRP A 411 5.95 12.49 7.82
CA TRP A 411 4.67 13.16 7.51
C TRP A 411 4.20 12.74 6.13
N VAL A 412 3.17 11.89 6.07
CA VAL A 412 2.61 11.44 4.79
C VAL A 412 1.57 12.44 4.31
N LYS A 413 0.49 12.67 5.06
CA LYS A 413 -0.49 13.72 4.78
C LYS A 413 0.09 15.11 5.12
N PRO A 414 0.13 16.07 4.18
CA PRO A 414 0.54 17.43 4.51
C PRO A 414 -0.56 18.14 5.31
N GLY A 415 -0.31 18.35 6.60
CA GLY A 415 -1.29 18.98 7.49
C GLY A 415 -1.61 20.41 7.06
N GLY A 416 -2.89 20.73 6.89
CA GLY A 416 -3.35 22.00 6.31
C GLY A 416 -4.02 21.82 4.95
N GLU A 417 -3.68 20.77 4.20
CA GLU A 417 -4.49 20.34 3.06
C GLU A 417 -5.75 19.61 3.56
N CYS A 418 -6.92 20.07 3.15
CA CYS A 418 -8.21 19.57 3.62
C CYS A 418 -8.41 18.07 3.32
N ASP A 419 -9.13 17.37 4.19
CA ASP A 419 -9.54 15.97 3.96
C ASP A 419 -10.82 15.88 3.10
N GLY A 420 -11.72 16.86 3.21
CA GLY A 420 -13.00 16.88 2.51
C GLY A 420 -13.88 18.07 2.90
N THR A 421 -14.80 18.42 2.01
CA THR A 421 -15.67 19.59 2.17
C THR A 421 -16.76 19.35 3.20
N SER A 422 -17.08 20.40 3.97
CA SER A 422 -18.26 20.40 4.84
C SER A 422 -19.51 20.97 4.18
N ASP A 423 -19.42 21.40 2.92
CA ASP A 423 -20.56 21.88 2.15
C ASP A 423 -21.42 20.70 1.70
N THR A 424 -22.59 20.53 2.32
CA THR A 424 -23.54 19.45 2.02
C THR A 424 -24.10 19.50 0.60
N SER A 425 -23.92 20.62 -0.13
CA SER A 425 -24.32 20.75 -1.52
C SER A 425 -23.25 20.30 -2.52
N SER A 426 -22.02 20.07 -2.05
CA SER A 426 -20.94 19.56 -2.91
C SER A 426 -21.22 18.11 -3.33
N PRO A 427 -20.97 17.74 -4.60
CA PRO A 427 -21.07 16.35 -5.04
C PRO A 427 -20.05 15.42 -4.37
N ARG A 428 -19.01 15.97 -3.71
CA ARG A 428 -17.98 15.24 -2.96
C ARG A 428 -18.15 15.34 -1.45
N TYR A 429 -19.31 15.81 -0.97
CA TYR A 429 -19.58 15.84 0.46
C TYR A 429 -19.58 14.42 1.04
N ASP A 430 -18.73 14.22 2.04
CA ASP A 430 -18.74 13.03 2.89
C ASP A 430 -19.30 13.38 4.27
N ALA A 431 -20.18 12.53 4.81
CA ALA A 431 -20.84 12.78 6.08
C ALA A 431 -19.86 12.99 7.24
N HIS A 432 -18.70 12.33 7.22
CA HIS A 432 -17.66 12.48 8.25
C HIS A 432 -17.16 13.94 8.34
N CYS A 433 -17.12 14.66 7.22
CA CYS A 433 -16.73 16.07 7.18
C CYS A 433 -17.81 17.01 7.77
N GLY A 434 -19.04 16.51 7.96
CA GLY A 434 -20.15 17.20 8.61
C GLY A 434 -20.25 16.98 10.13
N TYR A 435 -19.51 16.04 10.71
CA TYR A 435 -19.64 15.67 12.14
C TYR A 435 -19.18 16.75 13.11
N SER A 436 -19.66 16.72 14.36
CA SER A 436 -19.41 17.78 15.35
C SER A 436 -17.93 17.96 15.73
N ASP A 437 -17.12 16.94 15.50
CA ASP A 437 -15.67 16.92 15.75
C ASP A 437 -14.83 17.13 14.48
N ALA A 438 -15.44 17.42 13.33
CA ALA A 438 -14.76 17.88 12.14
C ALA A 438 -14.79 19.41 12.06
N LEU A 439 -13.63 20.05 11.83
CA LEU A 439 -13.50 21.51 11.74
C LEU A 439 -14.26 22.05 10.53
N LYS A 440 -15.01 23.13 10.74
CA LYS A 440 -15.91 23.73 9.73
C LYS A 440 -15.84 25.27 9.74
N PRO A 441 -16.13 25.94 8.60
CA PRO A 441 -16.37 25.35 7.28
C PRO A 441 -15.07 24.84 6.65
N ALA A 442 -15.12 23.66 6.03
CA ALA A 442 -13.98 23.02 5.38
C ALA A 442 -14.12 23.09 3.84
N PRO A 443 -13.04 23.41 3.10
CA PRO A 443 -13.07 23.47 1.65
C PRO A 443 -12.95 22.06 1.02
N GLU A 444 -12.84 21.98 -0.30
CA GLU A 444 -12.69 20.71 -1.02
C GLU A 444 -11.42 19.93 -0.63
N ALA A 445 -11.47 18.60 -0.71
CA ALA A 445 -10.34 17.72 -0.40
C ALA A 445 -9.08 18.12 -1.19
N GLY A 446 -7.93 18.13 -0.51
CA GLY A 446 -6.63 18.52 -1.09
C GLY A 446 -6.42 20.02 -1.28
N THR A 447 -7.42 20.87 -1.00
CA THR A 447 -7.24 22.33 -1.03
C THR A 447 -6.80 22.87 0.33
N TRP A 448 -6.17 24.04 0.34
CA TRP A 448 -5.67 24.65 1.58
C TRP A 448 -6.78 25.03 2.57
N PHE A 449 -6.68 24.54 3.80
CA PHE A 449 -7.58 24.82 4.91
C PHE A 449 -6.84 25.59 6.02
N GLN A 450 -6.87 26.92 5.92
CA GLN A 450 -6.11 27.82 6.79
C GLN A 450 -6.37 27.61 8.30
N ALA A 451 -7.65 27.55 8.71
CA ALA A 451 -7.99 27.40 10.13
C ALA A 451 -7.51 26.06 10.69
N TYR A 452 -7.48 25.01 9.86
CA TYR A 452 -6.96 23.70 10.24
C TYR A 452 -5.44 23.72 10.38
N PHE A 453 -4.72 24.36 9.45
CA PHE A 453 -3.28 24.56 9.57
C PHE A 453 -2.91 25.32 10.86
N GLU A 454 -3.63 26.40 11.17
CA GLU A 454 -3.40 27.17 12.40
C GLU A 454 -3.65 26.32 13.65
N GLN A 455 -4.73 25.52 13.67
CA GLN A 455 -4.98 24.55 14.75
C GLN A 455 -3.79 23.60 14.94
N LEU A 456 -3.32 22.98 13.86
CA LEU A 456 -2.19 22.04 13.91
C LEU A 456 -0.93 22.71 14.45
N LEU A 457 -0.68 23.96 14.04
CA LEU A 457 0.49 24.74 14.42
C LEU A 457 0.47 25.15 15.90
N VAL A 458 -0.68 25.60 16.40
CA VAL A 458 -0.87 26.00 17.80
C VAL A 458 -0.72 24.82 18.73
N ASN A 459 -1.24 23.66 18.33
CA ASN A 459 -1.25 22.44 19.13
C ASN A 459 -0.05 21.51 18.86
N ALA A 460 0.95 21.97 18.09
CA ALA A 460 2.09 21.15 17.70
C ALA A 460 2.83 20.57 18.91
N ASN A 461 3.13 19.27 18.85
CA ASN A 461 3.87 18.55 19.87
C ASN A 461 4.80 17.52 19.20
N PRO A 462 6.13 17.77 19.18
CA PRO A 462 6.82 18.90 19.81
C PRO A 462 6.47 20.25 19.15
N SER A 463 6.59 21.34 19.91
CA SER A 463 6.33 22.68 19.40
C SER A 463 7.41 23.13 18.42
N PHE A 464 7.01 23.85 17.37
CA PHE A 464 7.91 24.54 16.43
C PHE A 464 8.53 25.82 17.00
#